data_AF-A0A2E4ECH3-F1
#
_entry.id   AF-A0A2E4ECH3-F1
#
_cell.length_a   1.000
_cell.length_b   1.000
_cell.length_c   1.000
_cell.angle_alpha   90.00
_cell.angle_beta   90.00
_cell.angle_gamma   90.00
#
_symmetry.space_group_name_H-M   'P 1'
#
loop_
_entity.id
_entity.type
_entity.pdbx_description
1 polymer ?
#
loop_
_entity_poly.entity_id
_entity_poly.type
_entity_poly.pdbx_seq_one_letter_code
_entity_poly.pdbx_strand_id
1 'polypeptide(L)'
;MTTLAKEQAALAKGQGKLKKFLAAVKKLFAKEFLWVLAILLLALPMATIFTYLLQKYAPKPIMDDILGYLKGTSLFIAAYAFSIAGIYFTRTVVGAIETLVKKEEG
;
A
#
# COMPACT_ATOMS: atom_id res chain seq x y z
N MET A 1 28.81 31.81 -24.69
CA MET A 1 28.93 31.33 -23.28
C MET A 1 27.61 31.32 -22.50
N THR A 2 26.49 31.82 -23.03
CA THR A 2 25.20 31.94 -22.32
C THR A 2 24.29 30.72 -22.40
N THR A 3 24.50 29.81 -23.36
CA THR A 3 23.68 28.60 -23.58
C THR A 3 24.05 27.45 -22.64
N LEU A 4 25.34 27.16 -22.48
CA LEU A 4 25.84 26.13 -21.55
C LEU A 4 25.46 26.40 -20.09
N ALA A 5 25.50 27.67 -19.66
CA ALA A 5 25.11 28.08 -18.32
C ALA A 5 23.59 27.94 -18.07
N LYS A 6 22.75 28.14 -19.11
CA LYS A 6 21.30 27.93 -19.02
C LYS A 6 20.93 26.45 -18.93
N GLU A 7 21.61 25.57 -19.66
CA GLU A 7 21.40 24.12 -19.58
C GLU A 7 21.82 23.53 -18.23
N GLN A 8 22.97 23.94 -17.70
CA GLN A 8 23.42 23.50 -16.36
C GLN A 8 22.47 23.98 -15.25
N ALA A 9 21.92 25.19 -15.35
CA ALA A 9 20.92 25.71 -14.40
C ALA A 9 19.56 24.98 -14.49
N ALA A 10 19.16 24.51 -15.67
CA ALA A 10 17.94 23.71 -15.86
C ALA A 10 18.09 22.30 -15.26
N LEU A 11 19.25 21.66 -15.45
CA LEU A 11 19.59 20.37 -14.85
C LEU A 11 19.69 20.45 -13.32
N ALA A 12 20.29 21.52 -12.79
CA ALA A 12 20.35 21.77 -11.35
C ALA A 12 18.97 22.03 -10.73
N LYS A 13 18.07 22.74 -11.44
CA LYS A 13 16.66 22.89 -11.03
C LYS A 13 15.89 21.57 -11.06
N GLY A 14 16.13 20.72 -12.06
CA GLY A 14 15.56 19.37 -12.15
C GLY A 14 16.01 18.46 -11.02
N GLN A 15 17.32 18.43 -10.72
CA GLN A 15 17.89 17.70 -9.59
C GLN A 15 17.39 18.23 -8.24
N GLY A 16 17.25 19.55 -8.09
CA GLY A 16 16.70 20.17 -6.88
C GLY A 16 15.23 19.78 -6.63
N LYS A 17 14.41 19.71 -7.68
CA LYS A 17 13.02 19.24 -7.59
C LYS A 17 12.94 17.75 -7.27
N LEU A 18 13.77 16.92 -7.92
CA LEU A 18 13.83 15.48 -7.66
C LEU A 18 14.27 15.17 -6.23
N LYS A 19 15.29 15.90 -5.73
CA LYS A 19 15.78 15.76 -4.35
C LYS A 19 14.71 16.15 -3.32
N LYS A 20 13.92 17.20 -3.60
CA LYS A 20 12.77 17.59 -2.76
C LYS A 20 11.65 16.56 -2.80
N PHE A 21 11.35 15.99 -3.97
CA PHE A 21 10.38 14.91 -4.11
C PHE A 21 10.81 13.66 -3.34
N LEU A 22 12.05 13.20 -3.52
CA LEU A 22 12.60 12.06 -2.78
C LEU A 22 12.66 12.32 -1.27
N ALA A 23 12.97 13.54 -0.85
CA ALA A 23 12.91 13.92 0.56
C ALA A 23 11.47 13.90 1.10
N ALA A 24 10.49 14.35 0.32
CA ALA A 24 9.08 14.28 0.68
C ALA A 24 8.59 12.82 0.75
N VAL A 25 8.95 11.99 -0.22
CA VAL A 25 8.68 10.55 -0.21
C VAL A 25 9.34 9.90 1.01
N LYS A 26 10.62 10.13 1.27
CA LYS A 26 11.33 9.60 2.45
C LYS A 26 10.70 10.07 3.76
N LYS A 27 10.24 11.31 3.84
CA LYS A 27 9.54 11.86 5.02
C LYS A 27 8.15 11.24 5.21
N LEU A 28 7.43 11.01 4.11
CA LEU A 28 6.12 10.36 4.12
C LEU A 28 6.25 8.89 4.49
N PHE A 29 7.25 8.19 3.93
CA PHE A 29 7.61 6.84 4.35
C PHE A 29 8.04 6.80 5.80
N ALA A 30 8.88 7.70 6.30
CA ALA A 30 9.27 7.71 7.71
C ALA A 30 8.08 7.93 8.67
N LYS A 31 7.11 8.76 8.26
CA LYS A 31 5.88 9.00 9.03
C LYS A 31 4.93 7.80 9.01
N GLU A 32 4.82 7.14 7.87
CA GLU A 32 3.95 5.98 7.68
C GLU A 32 4.66 4.64 7.95
N PHE A 33 5.97 4.62 8.22
CA PHE A 33 6.79 3.40 8.27
C PHE A 33 6.31 2.44 9.35
N LEU A 34 6.14 2.95 10.58
CA LEU A 34 5.62 2.17 11.70
C LEU A 34 4.21 1.65 11.39
N TRP A 35 3.46 2.39 10.59
CA TRP A 35 2.10 2.00 10.25
C TRP A 35 2.02 0.97 9.14
N VAL A 36 2.84 1.10 8.10
CA VAL A 36 3.04 0.05 7.11
C VAL A 36 3.55 -1.22 7.79
N LEU A 37 4.48 -1.11 8.73
CA LEU A 37 4.97 -2.25 9.51
C LEU A 37 3.85 -2.89 10.34
N ALA A 38 3.01 -2.09 11.00
CA ALA A 38 1.85 -2.60 11.73
C ALA A 38 0.85 -3.30 10.81
N ILE A 39 0.59 -2.76 9.61
CA ILE A 39 -0.31 -3.40 8.62
C ILE A 39 0.26 -4.74 8.15
N LEU A 40 1.55 -4.81 7.85
CA LEU A 40 2.21 -6.06 7.50
C LEU A 40 2.07 -7.10 8.62
N LEU A 41 2.26 -6.68 9.87
CA LEU A 41 2.19 -7.58 11.02
C LEU A 41 0.76 -8.06 11.30
N LEU A 42 -0.24 -7.17 11.18
CA LEU A 42 -1.66 -7.50 11.36
C LEU A 42 -2.23 -8.31 10.19
N ALA A 43 -1.69 -8.15 8.99
CA ALA A 43 -2.11 -8.92 7.84
C ALA A 43 -1.73 -10.41 7.96
N LEU A 44 -0.68 -10.76 8.71
CA LEU A 44 -0.24 -12.15 8.90
C LEU A 44 -1.33 -13.04 9.54
N PRO A 45 -1.86 -12.73 10.75
CA PRO A 45 -2.92 -13.54 11.33
C PRO A 45 -4.20 -13.52 10.49
N MET A 46 -4.55 -12.39 9.85
CA MET A 46 -5.70 -12.32 8.96
C MET A 46 -5.57 -13.23 7.74
N ALA A 47 -4.40 -13.25 7.11
CA ALA A 47 -4.11 -14.13 5.98
C ALA A 47 -4.23 -15.60 6.37
N THR A 48 -3.73 -15.97 7.55
CA THR A 48 -3.85 -17.33 8.09
C THR A 48 -5.31 -17.73 8.28
N ILE A 49 -6.13 -16.85 8.87
CA ILE A 49 -7.56 -17.08 9.06
C ILE A 49 -8.26 -17.25 7.71
N PHE A 50 -8.03 -16.35 6.75
CA PHE A 50 -8.63 -16.45 5.42
C PHE A 50 -8.21 -17.72 4.69
N THR A 51 -6.92 -18.05 4.73
CA THR A 51 -6.40 -19.27 4.09
C THR A 51 -7.06 -20.51 4.68
N TYR A 52 -7.16 -20.58 6.01
CA TYR A 52 -7.84 -21.68 6.71
C TYR A 52 -9.32 -21.77 6.33
N LEU A 53 -10.02 -20.64 6.30
CA LEU A 53 -11.44 -20.59 5.94
C LEU A 53 -11.67 -21.10 4.51
N LEU A 54 -10.85 -20.64 3.56
CA LEU A 54 -10.92 -21.09 2.17
C LEU A 54 -10.63 -22.58 2.07
N GLN A 55 -9.55 -23.07 2.68
CA GLN A 55 -9.19 -24.48 2.61
C GLN A 55 -10.21 -25.40 3.28
N LYS A 56 -10.84 -24.96 4.37
CA LYS A 56 -11.78 -25.78 5.14
C LYS A 56 -13.21 -25.74 4.61
N TYR A 57 -13.66 -24.59 4.12
CA TYR A 57 -15.08 -24.36 3.83
C TYR A 57 -15.38 -24.06 2.35
N ALA A 58 -14.38 -23.72 1.53
CA ALA A 58 -14.64 -23.52 0.11
C ALA A 58 -14.91 -24.88 -0.58
N PRO A 59 -16.02 -25.01 -1.33
CA PRO A 59 -16.25 -26.15 -2.21
C PRO A 59 -15.11 -26.31 -3.22
N LYS A 60 -14.78 -27.56 -3.59
CA LYS A 60 -13.71 -27.88 -4.55
C LYS A 60 -13.75 -27.03 -5.84
N PRO A 61 -14.90 -26.85 -6.53
CA PRO A 61 -14.93 -26.04 -7.75
C PRO A 61 -14.47 -24.60 -7.52
N ILE A 62 -14.86 -23.99 -6.40
CA ILE A 62 -14.49 -22.62 -6.04
C ILE A 62 -12.99 -22.55 -5.70
N MET A 63 -12.47 -23.54 -4.98
CA MET A 63 -11.05 -23.62 -4.67
C MET A 63 -10.20 -23.78 -5.95
N ASP A 64 -10.63 -24.64 -6.88
CA ASP A 64 -9.93 -24.87 -8.15
C ASP A 64 -9.90 -23.60 -9.01
N ASP A 65 -11.00 -22.85 -9.07
CA ASP A 65 -11.06 -21.55 -9.74
C ASP A 65 -10.08 -20.54 -9.11
N ILE A 66 -10.10 -20.42 -7.77
CA ILE A 66 -9.18 -19.54 -7.04
C ILE A 66 -7.72 -19.92 -7.35
N LEU A 67 -7.37 -21.19 -7.26
CA LEU A 67 -6.01 -21.66 -7.54
C LEU A 67 -5.63 -21.44 -9.01
N GLY A 68 -6.58 -21.58 -9.94
CA GLY A 68 -6.42 -21.24 -11.35
C GLY A 68 -6.07 -19.77 -11.58
N TYR A 69 -6.75 -18.85 -10.90
CA TYR A 69 -6.41 -17.41 -10.94
C TYR A 69 -5.03 -17.11 -10.36
N LEU A 70 -4.60 -17.86 -9.34
CA LEU A 70 -3.31 -17.65 -8.69
C LEU A 70 -2.11 -18.11 -9.52
N LYS A 71 -2.31 -18.90 -10.59
CA LYS A 71 -1.25 -19.33 -11.53
C LYS A 71 0.00 -19.89 -10.82
N GLY A 72 -0.19 -20.69 -9.77
CA GLY A 72 0.90 -21.26 -8.97
C GLY A 72 1.41 -20.38 -7.83
N THR A 73 0.84 -19.19 -7.63
CA THR A 73 1.06 -18.39 -6.43
C THR A 73 0.39 -19.04 -5.23
N SER A 74 1.06 -19.04 -4.08
CA SER A 74 0.49 -19.59 -2.84
C SER A 74 -0.79 -18.86 -2.43
N LEU A 75 -1.83 -19.63 -2.07
CA LEU A 75 -3.09 -19.11 -1.52
C LEU A 75 -2.85 -18.20 -0.31
N PHE A 76 -1.87 -18.53 0.52
CA PHE A 76 -1.50 -17.70 1.67
C PHE A 76 -0.97 -16.32 1.24
N ILE A 77 -0.12 -16.27 0.22
CA ILE A 77 0.44 -15.00 -0.28
C ILE A 77 -0.68 -14.12 -0.85
N ALA A 78 -1.64 -14.73 -1.56
CA ALA A 78 -2.80 -14.02 -2.07
C ALA A 78 -3.70 -13.49 -0.94
N ALA A 79 -4.01 -14.33 0.05
CA ALA A 79 -4.77 -13.93 1.23
C ALA A 79 -4.06 -12.84 2.04
N TYR A 80 -2.73 -12.87 2.10
CA TYR A 80 -1.91 -11.87 2.76
C TYR A 80 -1.92 -10.53 2.02
N ALA A 81 -1.73 -10.54 0.71
CA ALA A 81 -1.84 -9.34 -0.11
C ALA A 81 -3.24 -8.71 -0.01
N PHE A 82 -4.29 -9.54 -0.05
CA PHE A 82 -5.67 -9.10 0.14
C PHE A 82 -5.90 -8.50 1.53
N SER A 83 -5.34 -9.11 2.57
CA SER A 83 -5.43 -8.60 3.95
C SER A 83 -4.72 -7.25 4.11
N ILE A 84 -3.53 -7.08 3.53
CA ILE A 84 -2.82 -5.78 3.51
C ILE A 84 -3.70 -4.72 2.85
N ALA A 85 -4.26 -5.02 1.68
CA ALA A 85 -5.11 -4.09 0.94
C ALA A 85 -6.36 -3.70 1.75
N GLY A 86 -7.03 -4.68 2.37
CA GLY A 86 -8.21 -4.45 3.21
C GLY A 86 -7.91 -3.56 4.43
N ILE A 87 -6.83 -3.84 5.17
CA ILE A 87 -6.45 -3.05 6.35
C ILE A 87 -6.10 -1.61 5.94
N TYR A 88 -5.36 -1.44 4.83
CA TYR A 88 -5.00 -0.12 4.32
C TYR A 88 -6.23 0.67 3.84
N PHE A 89 -7.18 -0.01 3.18
CA PHE A 89 -8.45 0.58 2.76
C PHE A 89 -9.26 1.08 3.97
N THR A 90 -9.38 0.27 5.03
CA THR A 90 -10.08 0.66 6.26
C THR A 90 -9.49 1.94 6.86
N ARG A 91 -8.15 2.07 6.93
CA ARG A 91 -7.50 3.31 7.39
C ARG A 91 -7.92 4.52 6.55
N THR A 92 -7.99 4.34 5.23
CA THR A 92 -8.34 5.42 4.30
C THR A 92 -9.77 5.88 4.50
N VAL A 93 -10.70 4.93 4.69
CA VAL A 93 -12.11 5.22 5.00
C VAL A 93 -12.24 5.94 6.35
N VAL A 94 -11.59 5.45 7.40
CA VAL A 94 -11.61 6.09 8.73
C VAL A 94 -11.03 7.51 8.65
N GLY A 95 -9.91 7.71 7.97
CA GLY A 95 -9.32 9.04 7.79
C GLY A 95 -10.22 9.99 7.00
N ALA A 96 -10.97 9.48 6.01
CA ALA A 96 -11.95 10.27 5.29
C ALA A 96 -13.12 10.69 6.19
N ILE A 97 -13.64 9.77 7.01
CA ILE A 97 -14.70 10.04 7.98
C ILE A 97 -14.25 11.12 8.98
N GLU A 98 -13.07 10.97 9.59
CA GLU A 98 -12.53 11.96 10.52
C GLU A 98 -12.39 13.35 9.89
N THR A 99 -12.01 13.42 8.62
CA THR A 99 -11.87 14.68 7.89
C THR A 99 -13.22 15.35 7.65
N LEU A 100 -14.27 14.56 7.37
CA LEU A 100 -15.63 15.07 7.21
C LEU A 100 -16.21 15.59 8.53
N VAL A 101 -16.09 14.81 9.62
CA VAL A 101 -16.59 15.19 10.94
C VAL A 101 -15.92 16.50 11.43
N LYS A 102 -14.59 16.61 11.30
CA LYS A 102 -13.86 17.82 11.70
C LYS A 102 -14.23 19.06 10.86
N LYS A 103 -14.80 18.89 9.68
CA LYS A 103 -15.26 19.97 8.81
C LYS A 103 -16.68 20.45 9.17
N GLU A 104 -17.47 19.62 9.85
CA GLU A 104 -18.81 20.01 10.34
C GLU A 104 -18.76 20.74 11.69
N GLU A 105 -17.69 20.54 12.49
CA GLU A 105 -17.51 21.18 13.80
C GLU A 105 -16.84 22.57 13.76
N GLY A 106 -16.45 23.08 12.58
CA GLY A 106 -15.77 24.38 12.40
C GLY A 106 -16.44 25.27 11.37
#